data_AF-A0A257RR36-F1
#
_entry.id   AF-A0A257RR36-F1
#
_cell.length_a   1.000
_cell.length_b   1.000
_cell.length_c   1.000
_cell.angle_alpha   90.00
_cell.angle_beta   90.00
_cell.angle_gamma   90.00
#
_symmetry.space_group_name_H-M   'P 1'
#
loop_
_entity.id
_entity.type
_entity.pdbx_description
1 polymer ?
#
loop_
_entity_poly.entity_id
_entity_poly.type
_entity_poly.pdbx_seq_one_letter_code
_entity_poly.pdbx_strand_id
1 'polypeptide(L)'
;KAVDYARHPAEDFASVVIEFRTTEGLTVIGEATTSWSFVGAGLRLSAELLGPEYSMSWNTLDSGLKLFFSREVRGKVGEDLVEKQNAEMGLMPVVANEPAAYGYEAENRHMVQRFRHGKKPSLTFADGVETVKLLMTAYQSAEQGRTLPFPARGLDRFVPKVARGTWKP
;
A
#
# COMPACT_ATOMS: atom_id res chain seq x y z
N LYS A 1 19.39 17.15 -6.84
CA LYS A 1 18.38 17.82 -7.69
C LYS A 1 17.01 17.34 -7.22
N ALA A 2 16.15 18.22 -6.70
CA ALA A 2 14.80 17.84 -6.28
C ALA A 2 13.86 17.81 -7.50
N VAL A 3 12.81 16.98 -7.43
CA VAL A 3 11.72 16.95 -8.43
C VAL A 3 10.86 18.20 -8.23
N ASP A 4 10.52 18.88 -9.33
CA ASP A 4 9.59 20.01 -9.35
C ASP A 4 8.19 19.50 -9.70
N TYR A 5 7.33 19.35 -8.69
CA TYR A 5 5.96 18.87 -8.85
C TYR A 5 5.03 19.84 -9.58
N ALA A 6 5.41 21.11 -9.75
CA ALA A 6 4.67 22.02 -10.64
C ALA A 6 4.89 21.69 -12.12
N ARG A 7 5.99 20.99 -12.45
CA ARG A 7 6.34 20.56 -13.82
C ARG A 7 6.16 19.06 -14.04
N HIS A 8 6.24 18.28 -12.97
CA HIS A 8 6.08 16.83 -12.96
C HIS A 8 5.03 16.47 -11.90
N PRO A 9 3.74 16.73 -12.17
CA PRO A 9 2.68 16.39 -11.23
C PRO A 9 2.72 14.92 -10.83
N ALA A 10 2.36 14.63 -9.58
CA ALA A 10 2.16 13.29 -9.05
C ALA A 10 0.99 13.33 -8.05
N GLU A 11 0.13 12.32 -8.05
CA GLU A 11 -0.87 12.14 -7.01
C GLU A 11 -0.20 11.77 -5.68
N ASP A 12 -0.64 12.40 -4.59
CA ASP A 12 -0.14 12.12 -3.24
C ASP A 12 -1.04 11.13 -2.50
N PHE A 13 -2.34 11.12 -2.80
CA PHE A 13 -3.33 10.18 -2.30
C PHE A 13 -4.13 9.59 -3.46
N ALA A 14 -4.35 8.27 -3.41
CA ALA A 14 -5.24 7.59 -4.32
C ALA A 14 -6.07 6.54 -3.58
N SER A 15 -7.29 6.34 -4.06
CA SER A 15 -8.19 5.28 -3.61
C SER A 15 -8.78 4.59 -4.83
N VAL A 16 -8.96 3.27 -4.75
CA VAL A 16 -9.60 2.47 -5.77
C VAL A 16 -10.49 1.42 -5.12
N VAL A 17 -11.66 1.22 -5.71
CA VAL A 17 -12.57 0.11 -5.42
C VAL A 17 -12.61 -0.79 -6.65
N ILE A 18 -12.45 -2.09 -6.43
CA ILE A 18 -12.44 -3.12 -7.47
C ILE A 18 -13.51 -4.14 -7.13
N GLU A 19 -14.38 -4.41 -8.09
CA GLU A 19 -15.36 -5.49 -8.00
C GLU A 19 -14.79 -6.75 -8.66
N PHE A 20 -14.69 -7.83 -7.90
CA PHE A 20 -14.29 -9.13 -8.40
C PHE A 20 -15.50 -10.07 -8.45
N ARG A 21 -15.42 -11.06 -9.34
CA ARG A 21 -16.35 -12.18 -9.38
C ARG A 21 -15.64 -13.45 -8.95
N THR A 22 -16.15 -14.12 -7.93
CA THR A 22 -15.63 -15.43 -7.51
C THR A 22 -16.01 -16.52 -8.51
N THR A 23 -15.40 -17.70 -8.37
CA THR A 23 -15.72 -18.88 -9.17
C THR A 23 -17.18 -19.33 -9.02
N GLU A 24 -17.81 -19.00 -7.89
CA GLU A 24 -19.21 -19.28 -7.57
C GLU A 24 -20.16 -18.18 -8.06
N GLY A 25 -19.64 -17.14 -8.72
CA GLY A 25 -20.43 -16.03 -9.25
C GLY A 25 -20.78 -14.95 -8.23
N LEU A 26 -20.20 -15.01 -7.02
CA LEU A 26 -20.41 -13.98 -5.99
C LEU A 26 -19.61 -12.72 -6.35
N THR A 27 -20.16 -11.57 -5.99
CA THR A 27 -19.43 -10.29 -6.07
C THR A 27 -18.67 -10.09 -4.77
N VAL A 28 -17.36 -9.85 -4.87
CA VAL A 28 -16.52 -9.45 -3.73
C VAL A 28 -15.84 -8.12 -4.04
N ILE A 29 -15.63 -7.31 -3.02
CA ILE A 29 -15.08 -5.96 -3.14
C ILE A 29 -13.66 -5.96 -2.60
N GLY A 30 -12.73 -5.39 -3.37
CA GLY A 30 -11.42 -5.02 -2.88
C GLY A 30 -11.26 -3.51 -2.90
N GLU A 31 -10.74 -2.97 -1.81
CA GLU A 31 -10.44 -1.55 -1.68
C GLU A 31 -8.94 -1.40 -1.45
N ALA A 32 -8.33 -0.43 -2.12
CA ALA A 32 -6.94 -0.08 -1.90
C ALA A 32 -6.79 1.43 -1.82
N THR A 33 -6.02 1.88 -0.82
CA THR A 33 -5.64 3.28 -0.66
C THR A 33 -4.13 3.38 -0.55
N THR A 34 -3.57 4.46 -1.07
CA THR A 34 -2.15 4.77 -0.94
C THR A 34 -1.99 6.26 -0.65
N SER A 35 -0.98 6.61 0.15
CA SER A 35 -0.67 7.99 0.45
C SER A 35 0.82 8.21 0.64
N TRP A 36 1.35 9.23 -0.02
CA TRP A 36 2.70 9.77 0.20
C TRP A 36 2.73 10.83 1.31
N SER A 37 1.55 11.30 1.72
CA SER A 37 1.37 12.31 2.77
C SER A 37 1.08 11.69 4.14
N PHE A 38 1.27 10.38 4.32
CA PHE A 38 1.11 9.71 5.61
C PHE A 38 2.15 10.22 6.60
N VAL A 39 1.68 10.84 7.69
CA VAL A 39 2.51 11.27 8.82
C VAL A 39 2.29 10.31 9.97
N GLY A 40 3.24 9.41 10.18
CA GLY A 40 3.23 8.42 11.24
C GLY A 40 4.58 7.73 11.38
N ALA A 41 4.68 6.78 12.29
CA ALA A 41 5.93 6.05 12.48
C ALA A 41 6.15 5.08 11.30
N GLY A 42 7.19 5.32 10.49
CA GLY A 42 7.63 4.41 9.43
C GLY A 42 6.65 4.23 8.26
N LEU A 43 6.93 3.23 7.42
CA LEU A 43 6.09 2.83 6.29
C LEU A 43 4.92 1.97 6.78
N ARG A 44 3.68 2.39 6.49
CA ARG A 44 2.47 1.64 6.84
C ARG A 44 1.95 0.84 5.66
N LEU A 45 2.10 -0.48 5.75
CA LEU A 45 1.34 -1.45 4.96
C LEU A 45 0.36 -2.16 5.89
N SER A 46 -0.92 -2.15 5.53
CA SER A 46 -1.96 -2.89 6.23
C SER A 46 -3.00 -3.41 5.25
N ALA A 47 -3.56 -4.58 5.54
CA ALA A 47 -4.75 -5.07 4.83
C ALA A 47 -5.68 -5.80 5.80
N GLU A 48 -6.94 -5.83 5.42
CA GLU A 48 -7.99 -6.60 6.08
C GLU A 48 -8.70 -7.46 5.04
N LEU A 49 -9.13 -8.64 5.47
CA LEU A 49 -9.93 -9.56 4.69
C LEU A 49 -11.07 -10.03 5.58
N LEU A 50 -12.29 -9.92 5.07
CA LEU A 50 -13.51 -10.30 5.76
C LEU A 50 -14.26 -11.32 4.92
N GLY A 51 -14.62 -12.44 5.53
CA GLY A 51 -15.50 -13.45 4.97
C GLY A 51 -16.63 -13.78 5.94
N PRO A 52 -17.60 -14.61 5.51
CA PRO A 52 -18.78 -14.93 6.33
C PRO A 52 -18.44 -15.54 7.71
N GLU A 53 -17.33 -16.28 7.80
CA GLU A 53 -16.92 -17.01 9.00
C GLU A 53 -15.44 -16.81 9.34
N TYR A 54 -14.79 -15.83 8.74
CA TYR A 54 -13.38 -15.55 9.00
C TYR A 54 -13.05 -14.08 8.83
N SER A 55 -12.05 -13.63 9.56
CA SER A 55 -11.38 -12.36 9.34
C SER A 55 -9.88 -12.55 9.42
N MET A 56 -9.16 -11.72 8.68
CA MET A 56 -7.71 -11.60 8.75
C MET A 56 -7.37 -10.11 8.72
N SER A 57 -6.44 -9.71 9.57
CA SER A 57 -5.83 -8.39 9.51
C SER A 57 -4.32 -8.53 9.64
N TRP A 58 -3.59 -7.67 8.94
CA TRP A 58 -2.16 -7.54 9.14
C TRP A 58 -1.76 -6.08 9.02
N ASN A 59 -0.76 -5.67 9.81
CA ASN A 59 -0.25 -4.31 9.85
C ASN A 59 1.25 -4.34 10.17
N THR A 60 2.05 -3.80 9.28
CA THR A 60 3.51 -3.72 9.42
C THR A 60 3.98 -2.79 10.54
N LEU A 61 3.14 -1.86 11.00
CA LEU A 61 3.41 -1.02 12.16
C LEU A 61 3.03 -1.68 13.49
N ASP A 62 2.35 -2.82 13.48
CA ASP A 62 2.18 -3.64 14.67
C ASP A 62 3.41 -4.53 14.87
N SER A 63 4.52 -3.89 15.24
CA SER A 63 5.78 -4.58 15.48
C SER A 63 5.75 -5.36 16.80
N GLY A 64 6.36 -6.55 16.79
CA GLY A 64 6.52 -7.37 18.01
C GLY A 64 7.37 -6.72 19.10
N LEU A 65 8.22 -5.73 18.74
CA LEU A 65 8.98 -4.91 19.67
C LEU A 65 8.54 -3.45 19.56
N LYS A 66 8.21 -2.84 20.70
CA LYS A 66 7.79 -1.44 20.81
C LYS A 66 8.73 -0.75 21.80
N LEU A 67 9.31 0.38 21.39
CA LEU A 67 10.16 1.21 22.25
C LEU A 67 9.46 2.53 22.55
N PHE A 68 9.53 2.93 23.82
CA PHE A 68 9.05 4.21 24.29
C PHE A 68 10.20 4.96 24.96
N PHE A 69 10.46 6.18 24.50
CA PHE A 69 11.36 7.12 25.16
C PHE A 69 10.52 8.19 25.83
N SER A 70 10.67 8.32 27.14
CA SER A 70 10.07 9.43 27.89
C SER A 70 11.00 10.65 27.89
N ARG A 71 10.46 11.82 28.22
CA ARG A 71 11.22 13.02 28.58
C ARG A 71 11.19 13.23 30.08
N GLU A 72 12.13 14.03 30.56
CA GLU A 72 11.99 14.62 31.90
C GLU A 72 10.73 15.49 31.92
N VAL A 73 9.66 14.98 32.55
CA VAL A 73 8.39 15.69 32.69
C VAL A 73 8.59 16.84 33.66
N ARG A 74 8.53 18.08 33.17
CA ARG A 74 8.58 19.29 33.99
C ARG A 74 7.21 19.96 33.95
N GLY A 75 6.36 19.69 34.94
CA GLY A 75 5.00 20.24 35.04
C GLY A 75 4.35 19.94 36.40
N LYS A 76 3.28 20.66 36.76
CA LYS A 76 2.52 20.36 37.98
C LYS A 76 1.81 19.02 37.85
N VAL A 77 1.67 18.29 38.95
CA VAL A 77 0.95 17.01 39.00
C VAL A 77 -0.44 17.19 38.37
N GLY A 78 -0.70 16.49 37.26
CA GLY A 78 -1.98 16.52 36.53
C GLY A 78 -2.04 17.44 35.31
N GLU A 79 -1.05 18.30 35.05
CA GLU A 79 -1.05 19.21 33.88
C GLU A 79 -0.33 18.61 32.65
N ASP A 80 0.72 17.80 32.86
CA ASP A 80 1.48 17.13 31.80
C ASP A 80 1.24 15.61 31.91
N LEU A 81 0.18 15.13 31.24
CA LEU A 81 -0.31 13.76 31.38
C LEU A 81 0.63 12.77 30.68
N VAL A 82 1.18 11.83 31.45
CA VAL A 82 1.97 10.69 30.95
C VAL A 82 1.25 9.96 29.79
N GLU A 83 -0.08 9.93 29.81
CA GLU A 83 -0.94 9.36 28.75
C GLU A 83 -0.76 10.00 27.37
N LYS A 84 -0.41 11.30 27.30
CA LYS A 84 -0.25 12.05 26.03
C LYS A 84 1.18 12.05 25.48
N GLN A 85 2.16 11.50 26.22
CA GLN A 85 3.57 11.49 25.78
C GLN A 85 3.80 10.71 24.48
N ASN A 86 2.99 9.68 24.21
CA ASN A 86 3.05 8.95 22.94
C ASN A 86 2.78 9.84 21.71
N ALA A 87 2.00 10.91 21.86
CA ALA A 87 1.69 11.84 20.77
C ALA A 87 2.79 12.91 20.57
N GLU A 88 3.62 13.17 21.58
CA GLU A 88 4.63 14.26 21.54
C GLU A 88 6.04 13.77 21.23
N MET A 89 6.48 12.64 21.82
CA MET A 89 7.83 12.08 21.58
C MET A 89 7.83 10.89 20.62
N GLY A 90 6.65 10.36 20.30
CA GLY A 90 6.46 9.27 19.35
C GLY A 90 6.72 7.89 19.95
N LEU A 91 5.80 6.97 19.68
CA LEU A 91 6.07 5.55 19.77
C LEU A 91 7.00 5.15 18.61
N MET A 92 8.11 4.48 18.89
CA MET A 92 9.01 3.97 17.86
C MET A 92 8.76 2.47 17.65
N PRO A 93 8.04 2.06 16.59
CA PRO A 93 7.96 0.66 16.20
C PRO A 93 9.33 0.21 15.72
N VAL A 94 9.76 -0.98 16.15
CA VAL A 94 11.04 -1.56 15.75
C VAL A 94 10.80 -2.78 14.88
N VAL A 95 11.23 -2.69 13.62
CA VAL A 95 11.21 -3.82 12.69
C VAL A 95 12.51 -4.60 12.85
N ALA A 96 12.48 -5.66 13.66
CA ALA A 96 13.69 -6.41 14.05
C ALA A 96 14.40 -7.10 12.87
N ASN A 97 13.65 -7.55 11.86
CA ASN A 97 14.18 -8.02 10.59
C ASN A 97 13.27 -7.51 9.46
N GLU A 98 13.61 -6.34 8.92
CA GLU A 98 12.87 -5.71 7.82
C GLU A 98 12.79 -6.60 6.56
N PRO A 99 13.90 -7.18 6.05
CA PRO A 99 13.85 -8.08 4.90
C PRO A 99 12.89 -9.26 5.05
N ALA A 100 12.81 -9.85 6.25
CA ALA A 100 11.85 -10.92 6.52
C ALA A 100 10.41 -10.38 6.69
N ALA A 101 10.24 -9.26 7.39
CA ALA A 101 8.92 -8.65 7.62
C ALA A 101 8.23 -8.21 6.32
N TYR A 102 9.01 -7.73 5.35
CA TYR A 102 8.51 -7.37 4.01
C TYR A 102 8.58 -8.51 2.99
N GLY A 103 9.06 -9.69 3.39
CA GLY A 103 9.00 -10.91 2.58
C GLY A 103 10.11 -11.09 1.54
N TYR A 104 11.06 -10.15 1.42
CA TYR A 104 12.14 -10.21 0.43
C TYR A 104 12.97 -11.49 0.52
N GLU A 105 13.29 -11.95 1.73
CA GLU A 105 14.06 -13.19 1.92
C GLU A 105 13.33 -14.42 1.36
N ALA A 106 12.02 -14.50 1.59
CA ALA A 106 11.19 -15.61 1.14
C ALA A 106 10.96 -15.57 -0.38
N GLU A 107 10.72 -14.38 -0.93
CA GLU A 107 10.57 -14.16 -2.37
C GLU A 107 11.83 -14.57 -3.13
N ASN A 108 13.00 -14.06 -2.72
CA ASN A 108 14.28 -14.40 -3.35
C ASN A 108 14.58 -15.90 -3.26
N ARG A 109 14.34 -16.50 -2.10
CA ARG A 109 14.51 -17.94 -1.90
C ARG A 109 13.61 -18.74 -2.84
N HIS A 110 12.33 -18.39 -2.94
CA HIS A 110 11.37 -19.05 -3.84
C HIS A 110 11.84 -18.98 -5.29
N MET A 111 12.25 -17.80 -5.76
CA MET A 111 12.73 -17.63 -7.14
C MET A 111 13.97 -18.49 -7.42
N VAL A 112 14.96 -18.50 -6.52
CA VAL A 112 16.15 -19.35 -6.65
C VAL A 112 15.77 -20.84 -6.69
N GLN A 113 14.87 -21.30 -5.82
CA GLN A 113 14.45 -22.71 -5.79
C GLN A 113 13.71 -23.11 -7.07
N ARG A 114 12.79 -22.27 -7.54
CA ARG A 114 12.05 -22.49 -8.79
C ARG A 114 12.98 -22.56 -9.99
N PHE A 115 13.95 -21.65 -10.06
CA PHE A 115 15.00 -21.66 -11.08
C PHE A 115 15.82 -22.96 -11.05
N ARG A 116 16.34 -23.35 -9.88
CA ARG A 116 17.14 -24.57 -9.72
C ARG A 116 16.40 -25.84 -10.13
N HIS A 117 15.08 -25.87 -9.96
CA HIS A 117 14.25 -27.02 -10.33
C HIS A 117 13.65 -26.93 -11.73
N GLY A 118 13.94 -25.88 -12.51
CA GLY A 118 13.34 -25.66 -13.82
C GLY A 118 11.80 -25.53 -13.76
N LYS A 119 11.26 -25.06 -12.63
CA LYS A 119 9.80 -24.93 -12.42
C LYS A 119 9.37 -23.48 -12.59
N LYS A 120 8.18 -23.28 -13.18
CA LYS A 120 7.53 -21.97 -13.22
C LYS A 120 7.31 -21.43 -11.79
N PRO A 121 7.69 -20.19 -11.47
CA PRO A 121 7.39 -19.58 -10.18
C PRO A 121 5.90 -19.27 -10.05
N SER A 122 5.43 -19.09 -8.80
CA SER A 122 4.03 -18.79 -8.51
C SER A 122 3.55 -17.47 -9.11
N LEU A 123 4.45 -16.48 -9.24
CA LEU A 123 4.20 -15.21 -9.91
C LEU A 123 5.24 -15.02 -11.02
N THR A 124 4.82 -14.44 -12.12
CA THR A 124 5.59 -14.22 -13.33
C THR A 124 5.42 -12.79 -13.84
N PHE A 125 6.18 -12.43 -14.88
CA PHE A 125 5.97 -11.15 -15.56
C PHE A 125 4.55 -10.96 -16.11
N ALA A 126 3.86 -12.04 -16.47
CA ALA A 126 2.47 -11.95 -16.92
C ALA A 126 1.55 -11.42 -15.81
N ASP A 127 1.75 -11.87 -14.58
CA ASP A 127 1.00 -11.39 -13.41
C ASP A 127 1.29 -9.91 -13.15
N GLY A 128 2.55 -9.50 -13.29
CA GLY A 128 2.94 -8.08 -13.21
C GLY A 128 2.26 -7.22 -14.29
N VAL A 129 2.09 -7.73 -15.50
CA VAL A 129 1.35 -7.04 -16.57
C VAL A 129 -0.13 -6.88 -16.21
N GLU A 130 -0.76 -7.87 -15.59
CA GLU A 130 -2.15 -7.75 -15.10
C GLU A 130 -2.28 -6.68 -14.00
N THR A 131 -1.31 -6.60 -13.07
CA THR A 131 -1.27 -5.51 -12.08
C THR A 131 -1.17 -4.14 -12.76
N VAL A 132 -0.30 -3.99 -13.76
CA VAL A 132 -0.18 -2.71 -14.50
C VAL A 132 -1.48 -2.37 -15.22
N LYS A 133 -2.16 -3.34 -15.85
CA LYS A 133 -3.46 -3.11 -16.49
C LYS A 133 -4.50 -2.61 -15.50
N LEU A 134 -4.51 -3.15 -14.28
CA LEU A 134 -5.41 -2.72 -13.23
C LEU A 134 -5.14 -1.27 -12.82
N LEU A 135 -3.87 -0.91 -12.58
CA LEU A 135 -3.49 0.46 -12.26
C LEU A 135 -3.85 1.45 -13.37
N MET A 136 -3.57 1.10 -14.63
CA MET A 136 -3.92 1.93 -15.77
C MET A 136 -5.43 2.09 -15.94
N THR A 137 -6.21 1.04 -15.65
CA THR A 137 -7.68 1.08 -15.63
C THR A 137 -8.18 2.00 -14.51
N ALA A 138 -7.54 1.97 -13.34
CA ALA A 138 -7.87 2.86 -12.23
C ALA A 138 -7.60 4.34 -12.57
N TYR A 139 -6.46 4.67 -13.18
CA TYR A 139 -6.22 6.03 -13.69
C TYR A 139 -7.26 6.46 -14.73
N GLN A 140 -7.59 5.58 -15.67
CA GLN A 140 -8.58 5.87 -16.69
C GLN A 140 -9.98 6.08 -16.10
N SER A 141 -10.34 5.30 -15.07
CA SER A 141 -11.57 5.45 -14.29
C SER A 141 -11.61 6.80 -13.57
N ALA A 142 -10.55 7.16 -12.86
CA ALA A 142 -10.42 8.43 -12.15
C ALA A 142 -10.54 9.63 -13.11
N GLU A 143 -9.91 9.57 -14.28
CA GLU A 143 -10.01 10.64 -15.29
C GLU A 143 -11.38 10.77 -15.93
N GLN A 144 -12.16 9.69 -16.00
CA GLN A 144 -13.52 9.67 -16.54
C GLN A 144 -14.60 9.90 -15.48
N GLY A 145 -14.23 9.84 -14.19
CA GLY A 145 -15.16 9.99 -13.08
C GLY A 145 -16.23 8.90 -13.01
N ARG A 146 -15.94 7.68 -13.47
CA ARG A 146 -16.90 6.58 -13.51
C ARG A 146 -16.23 5.21 -13.45
N THR A 147 -16.95 4.21 -12.93
CA THR A 147 -16.55 2.81 -12.96
C THR A 147 -16.36 2.31 -14.40
N LEU A 148 -15.29 1.56 -14.63
CA LEU A 148 -14.98 0.95 -15.92
C LEU A 148 -14.96 -0.58 -15.81
N PRO A 149 -15.38 -1.31 -16.85
CA PRO A 149 -15.15 -2.75 -16.93
C PRO A 149 -13.64 -3.03 -17.01
N PHE A 150 -13.22 -4.20 -16.52
CA PHE A 150 -11.82 -4.63 -16.57
C PHE A 150 -11.59 -5.71 -17.64
N PRO A 151 -10.56 -5.58 -18.51
CA PRO A 151 -9.74 -4.38 -18.70
C PRO A 151 -10.53 -3.25 -19.37
N ALA A 152 -10.15 -2.00 -19.09
CA ALA A 152 -10.80 -0.86 -19.73
C ALA A 152 -10.54 -0.83 -21.25
N ARG A 153 -11.49 -0.27 -21.99
CA ARG A 153 -11.38 -0.15 -23.45
C ARG A 153 -10.30 0.86 -23.85
N GLY A 154 -9.43 0.47 -24.79
CA GLY A 154 -8.37 1.33 -25.34
C GLY A 154 -7.17 1.51 -24.40
N LEU A 155 -7.03 0.64 -23.40
CA LEU A 155 -5.97 0.71 -22.39
C LEU A 155 -4.56 0.63 -23.00
N ASP A 156 -4.41 -0.03 -24.14
CA ASP A 156 -3.15 -0.20 -24.89
C ASP A 156 -2.55 1.12 -25.38
N ARG A 157 -3.37 2.18 -25.53
CA ARG A 157 -2.94 3.51 -25.97
C ARG A 157 -3.14 4.57 -24.89
N PHE A 158 -3.66 4.20 -23.73
CA PHE A 158 -3.96 5.14 -22.68
C PHE A 158 -2.68 5.56 -21.95
N VAL A 159 -2.50 6.88 -21.80
CA VAL A 159 -1.44 7.46 -20.97
C VAL A 159 -2.11 8.41 -19.96
N PRO A 160 -1.99 8.15 -18.65
CA PRO A 160 -2.56 9.01 -17.63
C PRO A 160 -2.12 10.46 -17.77
N LYS A 161 -2.99 11.41 -17.41
CA LYS A 161 -2.69 12.86 -17.35
C LYS A 161 -1.48 13.14 -16.48
N VAL A 162 -1.29 12.38 -15.39
CA VAL A 162 -0.15 12.53 -14.49
C VAL A 162 1.17 12.21 -15.20
N ALA A 163 1.21 11.08 -15.92
CA ALA A 163 2.35 10.68 -16.75
C ALA A 163 2.59 11.64 -17.95
N ARG A 164 1.54 12.29 -18.45
CA ARG A 164 1.64 13.34 -19.49
C ARG A 164 2.06 14.70 -18.95
N GLY A 165 2.11 14.89 -17.63
CA GLY A 165 2.36 16.21 -17.01
C GLY A 165 1.20 17.20 -17.15
N THR A 166 0.01 16.74 -17.55
CA THR A 166 -1.19 17.57 -17.76
C THR A 166 -2.21 17.46 -16.64
N TRP A 167 -1.91 16.68 -15.59
CA TRP A 167 -2.76 16.59 -14.41
C TRP A 167 -2.74 17.90 -13.64
N LYS A 168 -3.93 18.34 -13.22
CA LYS A 168 -4.11 19.50 -12.36
C LYS A 168 -4.79 18.98 -11.09
N PRO A 169 -4.10 18.99 -9.93
CA PRO A 169 -4.70 18.63 -8.66
C PRO A 169 -5.88 19.55 -8.30
#